data_AF-A0AAJ0MAC7-F1
#
_entry.id   AF-A0AAJ0MAC7-F1
#
_cell.length_a   1.000
_cell.length_b   1.000
_cell.length_c   1.000
_cell.angle_alpha   90.00
_cell.angle_beta   90.00
_cell.angle_gamma   90.00
#
_symmetry.space_group_name_H-M   'P 1'
#
loop_
_entity.id
_entity.type
_entity.pdbx_description
1 polymer ?
#
loop_
_entity_poly.entity_id
_entity_poly.type
_entity_poly.pdbx_seq_one_letter_code
_entity_poly.pdbx_strand_id
1 'polypeptide(L)'
;MKLDDWEEISDDEKSSLPYRPARAFKGDDEISIETDPTPSYEDAVSTAPRDASLPPRLQVIGATWGGVNVTGEVAAMADQERQTLLLNMSMLKYTLLPDPAYGLVKSMTVLYRYEDEAELRLLNVSEDALAVRVSATAHESPPEYAMAKFTTIGGAAGAWRDGPKAQVEIVAVTYGPQRIQTPAVLQELAMFFEGRRGQIRMTNSFFRTDPWVDHKKSWTIYFRFVDSKHIQCVTGMEDGALEVPWTRY
;
A
#
# COMPACT_ATOMS: atom_id res chain seq x y z
N MET A 1 -32.13 -18.40 -50.62
CA MET A 1 -30.93 -18.55 -49.78
C MET A 1 -31.38 -19.36 -48.58
N LYS A 2 -31.08 -20.67 -48.60
CA LYS A 2 -31.55 -21.66 -47.62
C LYS A 2 -30.46 -21.86 -46.57
N LEU A 3 -30.86 -21.91 -45.30
CA LEU A 3 -30.04 -22.23 -44.13
C LEU A 3 -30.29 -23.70 -43.80
N ASP A 4 -29.41 -24.57 -44.27
CA ASP A 4 -29.29 -25.97 -43.83
C ASP A 4 -27.81 -26.31 -43.97
N ASP A 5 -27.11 -26.47 -42.84
CA ASP A 5 -25.87 -27.24 -42.66
C ASP A 5 -25.35 -26.99 -41.24
N TRP A 6 -25.84 -27.79 -40.29
CA TRP A 6 -25.17 -28.02 -39.00
C TRP A 6 -24.84 -29.50 -38.95
N GLU A 7 -23.57 -29.82 -39.14
CA GLU A 7 -23.03 -31.17 -39.05
C GLU A 7 -23.06 -31.69 -37.59
N GLU A 8 -23.47 -32.95 -37.47
CA GLU A 8 -23.45 -33.78 -36.27
C GLU A 8 -22.01 -33.89 -35.72
N ILE A 9 -21.81 -33.48 -34.46
CA ILE A 9 -20.60 -33.84 -33.72
C ILE A 9 -20.88 -35.18 -33.03
N SER A 10 -20.12 -36.19 -33.43
CA SER A 10 -20.16 -37.56 -32.92
C SER A 10 -19.71 -37.65 -31.46
N ASP A 11 -20.58 -38.19 -30.61
CA ASP A 11 -20.26 -38.68 -29.28
C ASP A 11 -19.49 -40.02 -29.38
N ASP A 12 -18.15 -40.00 -29.36
CA ASP A 12 -17.36 -41.19 -29.03
C ASP A 12 -15.91 -40.83 -28.69
N GLU A 13 -15.63 -40.62 -27.39
CA GLU A 13 -14.35 -41.00 -26.76
C GLU A 13 -14.49 -40.96 -25.22
N LYS A 14 -15.18 -41.96 -24.66
CA LYS A 14 -15.15 -42.26 -23.22
C LYS A 14 -13.81 -42.91 -22.87
N SER A 15 -12.81 -42.10 -22.56
CA SER A 15 -11.56 -42.56 -21.93
C SER A 15 -11.84 -42.99 -20.49
N SER A 16 -11.87 -44.32 -20.28
CA SER A 16 -11.99 -44.97 -18.97
C SER A 16 -10.66 -44.91 -18.22
N LEU A 17 -10.48 -43.90 -17.36
CA LEU A 17 -9.44 -43.93 -16.33
C LEU A 17 -9.96 -44.69 -15.11
N PRO A 18 -9.20 -45.64 -14.54
CA PRO A 18 -9.64 -46.41 -13.39
C PRO A 18 -9.76 -45.52 -12.14
N TYR A 19 -10.93 -45.57 -11.52
CA TYR A 19 -11.22 -45.03 -10.20
C TYR A 19 -10.23 -45.60 -9.18
N ARG A 20 -9.34 -44.76 -8.66
CA ARG A 20 -8.50 -45.08 -7.49
C ARG A 20 -9.29 -44.74 -6.22
N PRO A 21 -9.53 -45.70 -5.32
CA PRO A 21 -10.16 -45.39 -4.04
C PRO A 21 -9.26 -44.46 -3.22
N ALA A 22 -9.87 -43.51 -2.51
CA ALA A 22 -9.21 -42.58 -1.63
C ALA A 22 -8.41 -43.35 -0.56
N ARG A 23 -7.07 -43.21 -0.60
CA ARG A 23 -6.21 -43.63 0.50
C ARG A 23 -6.49 -42.70 1.67
N ALA A 24 -6.99 -43.27 2.76
CA ALA A 24 -7.05 -42.61 4.05
C ALA A 24 -5.61 -42.23 4.47
N PHE A 25 -5.28 -40.95 4.33
CA PHE A 25 -4.09 -40.37 4.95
C PHE A 25 -4.43 -40.13 6.42
N LYS A 26 -3.98 -41.06 7.25
CA LYS A 26 -3.82 -40.86 8.68
C LYS A 26 -2.38 -40.40 8.86
N GLY A 27 -2.20 -39.10 9.02
CA GLY A 27 -0.92 -38.43 9.20
C GLY A 27 -1.19 -37.16 9.96
N ASP A 28 -0.94 -37.22 11.27
CA ASP A 28 -0.86 -36.08 12.14
C ASP A 28 0.35 -35.26 11.71
N ASP A 29 0.14 -34.23 10.90
CA ASP A 29 1.10 -33.15 10.67
C ASP A 29 0.28 -31.86 10.56
N GLU A 30 0.22 -31.11 11.67
CA GLU A 30 -0.19 -29.72 11.68
C GLU A 30 0.73 -28.94 10.75
N ILE A 31 0.27 -28.66 9.53
CA ILE A 31 0.90 -27.66 8.67
C ILE A 31 0.55 -26.31 9.28
N SER A 32 1.43 -25.84 10.16
CA SER A 32 1.54 -24.45 10.57
C SER A 32 1.75 -23.62 9.32
N ILE A 33 0.70 -22.94 8.85
CA ILE A 33 0.85 -21.83 7.93
C ILE A 33 1.52 -20.73 8.75
N GLU A 34 2.85 -20.67 8.73
CA GLU A 34 3.59 -19.50 9.19
C GLU A 34 3.14 -18.32 8.33
N THR A 35 2.19 -17.55 8.84
CA THR A 35 1.93 -16.20 8.37
C THR A 35 3.20 -15.42 8.66
N ASP A 36 3.96 -15.13 7.61
CA ASP A 36 5.15 -14.30 7.65
C ASP A 36 4.82 -13.02 8.44
N PRO A 37 5.41 -12.77 9.61
CA PRO A 37 5.09 -11.60 10.40
C PRO A 37 5.43 -10.37 9.58
N THR A 38 4.47 -9.45 9.47
CA THR A 38 4.71 -8.13 8.89
C THR A 38 5.95 -7.54 9.59
N PRO A 39 7.01 -7.16 8.87
CA PRO A 39 8.24 -6.70 9.51
C PRO A 39 7.94 -5.46 10.34
N SER A 40 8.02 -5.59 11.66
CA SER A 40 8.07 -4.47 12.58
C SER A 40 9.42 -3.79 12.41
N TYR A 41 9.44 -2.64 11.75
CA TYR A 41 10.64 -1.82 11.64
C TYR A 41 10.96 -1.23 13.01
N GLU A 42 11.81 -1.91 13.76
CA GLU A 42 12.42 -1.33 14.95
C GLU A 42 13.34 -0.19 14.51
N ASP A 43 12.96 1.03 14.89
CA ASP A 43 13.76 2.23 14.74
C ASP A 43 15.12 2.03 15.42
N ALA A 44 16.19 1.82 14.64
CA ALA A 44 17.55 2.05 15.10
C ALA A 44 17.78 3.57 15.23
N VAL A 45 17.22 4.16 16.28
CA VAL A 45 17.51 5.52 16.71
C VAL A 45 18.90 5.52 17.33
N SER A 46 19.90 5.99 16.60
CA SER A 46 21.22 6.28 17.17
C SER A 46 21.06 7.42 18.19
N THR A 47 21.32 7.13 19.47
CA THR A 47 21.20 8.11 20.58
C THR A 47 22.46 8.97 20.74
N ALA A 48 23.41 8.92 19.80
CA ALA A 48 24.58 9.80 19.83
C ALA A 48 24.19 11.23 19.41
N PRO A 49 24.66 12.28 20.10
CA PRO A 49 24.39 13.66 19.72
C PRO A 49 24.94 13.92 18.31
N ARG A 50 24.05 14.29 17.39
CA ARG A 50 24.39 14.55 16.00
C ARG A 50 24.99 15.94 15.85
N ASP A 51 25.98 16.07 14.97
CA ASP A 51 26.49 17.36 14.53
C ASP A 51 25.38 18.14 13.82
N ALA A 52 25.04 19.32 14.33
CA ALA A 52 23.98 20.18 13.80
C ALA A 52 24.27 20.70 12.37
N SER A 53 25.48 20.48 11.85
CA SER A 53 25.86 20.79 10.47
C SER A 53 25.45 19.70 9.45
N LEU A 54 25.04 18.51 9.91
CA LEU A 54 24.56 17.43 9.04
C LEU A 54 23.08 17.62 8.69
N PRO A 55 22.65 17.29 7.45
CA PRO A 55 21.23 17.35 7.10
C PRO A 55 20.43 16.37 7.98
N PRO A 56 19.18 16.71 8.38
CA PRO A 56 18.36 15.80 9.19
C PRO A 56 18.13 14.48 8.44
N ARG A 57 18.01 13.37 9.17
CA ARG A 57 17.94 12.04 8.54
C ARG A 57 16.56 11.82 7.97
N LEU A 58 16.48 11.32 6.74
CA LEU A 58 15.23 10.87 6.15
C LEU A 58 14.82 9.53 6.78
N GLN A 59 13.63 9.49 7.35
CA GLN A 59 13.00 8.28 7.91
C GLN A 59 11.81 7.89 7.03
N VAL A 60 11.95 6.81 6.28
CA VAL A 60 10.84 6.20 5.53
C VAL A 60 10.06 5.31 6.49
N ILE A 61 8.80 5.65 6.74
CA ILE A 61 7.93 4.97 7.71
C ILE A 61 7.13 3.86 7.03
N GLY A 62 6.69 4.11 5.80
CA GLY A 62 6.05 3.10 4.99
C GLY A 62 6.04 3.50 3.53
N ALA A 63 6.18 2.53 2.63
CA ALA A 63 6.07 2.75 1.21
C ALA A 63 5.34 1.60 0.53
N THR A 64 4.55 1.94 -0.49
CA THR A 64 3.78 0.96 -1.26
C THR A 64 3.83 1.26 -2.73
N TRP A 65 3.91 0.24 -3.57
CA TRP A 65 3.88 0.38 -5.01
C TRP A 65 3.00 -0.70 -5.62
N GLY A 66 1.98 -0.29 -6.40
CA GLY A 66 1.09 -1.24 -7.08
C GLY A 66 0.37 -2.21 -6.14
N GLY A 67 0.02 -1.78 -4.92
CA GLY A 67 -0.69 -2.62 -3.95
C GLY A 67 0.21 -3.56 -3.14
N VAL A 68 1.54 -3.39 -3.17
CA VAL A 68 2.50 -4.18 -2.39
C VAL A 68 3.35 -3.25 -1.51
N ASN A 69 3.71 -3.71 -0.31
CA ASN A 69 4.61 -2.99 0.59
C ASN A 69 6.06 -3.11 0.09
N VAL A 70 6.73 -1.98 -0.08
CA VAL A 70 8.12 -1.86 -0.58
C VAL A 70 8.96 -0.95 0.33
N THR A 71 8.60 -0.90 1.62
CA THR A 71 9.18 0.03 2.59
C THR A 71 10.70 -0.13 2.71
N GLY A 72 11.18 -1.37 2.82
CA GLY A 72 12.61 -1.67 2.99
C GLY A 72 13.42 -1.30 1.77
N GLU A 73 12.92 -1.63 0.59
CA GLU A 73 13.54 -1.35 -0.69
C GLU A 73 13.64 0.16 -0.92
N VAL A 74 12.54 0.89 -0.67
CA VAL A 74 12.53 2.35 -0.81
C VAL A 74 13.44 3.03 0.22
N ALA A 75 13.47 2.53 1.46
CA ALA A 75 14.41 3.03 2.47
C ALA A 75 15.88 2.81 2.06
N ALA A 76 16.19 1.66 1.46
CA ALA A 76 17.53 1.35 0.96
C ALA A 76 17.97 2.21 -0.23
N MET A 77 17.02 2.81 -0.98
CA MET A 77 17.32 3.75 -2.08
C MET A 77 17.69 5.16 -1.60
N ALA A 78 17.53 5.48 -0.32
CA ALA A 78 17.84 6.80 0.20
C ALA A 78 19.35 7.07 0.21
N ASP A 79 19.76 8.22 -0.35
CA ASP A 79 21.12 8.73 -0.26
C ASP A 79 21.41 9.12 1.20
N GLN A 80 22.26 8.36 1.88
CA GLN A 80 22.58 8.54 3.30
C GLN A 80 23.46 9.77 3.56
N GLU A 81 24.19 10.28 2.57
CA GLU A 81 25.01 11.48 2.76
C GLU A 81 24.16 12.73 2.63
N ARG A 82 23.29 12.75 1.61
CA ARG A 82 22.42 13.90 1.31
C ARG A 82 21.09 13.86 2.05
N GLN A 83 20.73 12.72 2.62
CA GLN A 83 19.42 12.46 3.24
C GLN A 83 18.27 12.78 2.28
N THR A 84 18.42 12.32 1.03
CA THR A 84 17.44 12.51 -0.05
C THR A 84 17.04 11.18 -0.67
N LEU A 85 15.82 11.11 -1.20
CA LEU A 85 15.35 9.97 -1.97
C LEU A 85 15.03 10.42 -3.40
N LEU A 86 15.58 9.72 -4.40
CA LEU A 86 15.26 9.93 -5.81
C LEU A 86 14.50 8.72 -6.34
N LEU A 87 13.23 8.92 -6.67
CA LEU A 87 12.39 7.90 -7.28
C LEU A 87 12.31 8.18 -8.79
N ASN A 88 13.00 7.36 -9.59
CA ASN A 88 12.80 7.35 -11.04
C ASN A 88 11.66 6.37 -11.34
N MET A 89 10.46 6.91 -11.45
CA MET A 89 9.21 6.15 -11.52
C MET A 89 9.17 5.21 -12.73
N SER A 90 9.68 5.67 -13.89
CA SER A 90 9.79 4.85 -15.11
C SER A 90 10.70 3.63 -14.98
N MET A 91 11.63 3.65 -14.02
CA MET A 91 12.62 2.60 -13.79
C MET A 91 12.27 1.69 -12.61
N LEU A 92 11.25 2.02 -11.80
CA LEU A 92 10.92 1.25 -10.60
C LEU A 92 10.62 -0.21 -10.90
N LYS A 93 9.98 -0.53 -12.02
CA LYS A 93 9.74 -1.92 -12.46
C LYS A 93 11.00 -2.77 -12.70
N TYR A 94 12.17 -2.15 -12.80
CA TYR A 94 13.45 -2.84 -12.88
C TYR A 94 14.20 -2.86 -11.55
N THR A 95 13.80 -2.02 -10.59
CA THR A 95 14.46 -1.88 -9.29
C THR A 95 13.69 -2.60 -8.17
N LEU A 96 12.36 -2.53 -8.21
CA LEU A 96 11.43 -3.19 -7.29
C LEU A 96 10.91 -4.45 -7.97
N LEU A 97 11.60 -5.57 -7.77
CA LEU A 97 11.28 -6.84 -8.42
C LEU A 97 10.62 -7.81 -7.43
N PRO A 98 9.60 -8.59 -7.89
CA PRO A 98 8.96 -8.53 -9.21
C PRO A 98 8.00 -7.32 -9.37
N ASP A 99 7.64 -6.96 -10.61
CA ASP A 99 6.57 -5.99 -10.87
C ASP A 99 5.24 -6.52 -10.29
N PRO A 100 4.64 -5.84 -9.30
CA PRO A 100 3.49 -6.35 -8.56
C PRO A 100 2.20 -6.35 -9.39
N ALA A 101 2.15 -5.58 -10.48
CA ALA A 101 0.98 -5.46 -11.33
C ALA A 101 1.41 -5.25 -12.79
N TYR A 102 1.99 -6.28 -13.38
CA TYR A 102 2.48 -6.24 -14.76
C TYR A 102 1.40 -5.81 -15.76
N GLY A 103 1.74 -4.87 -16.63
CA GLY A 103 0.84 -4.31 -17.64
C GLY A 103 -0.16 -3.27 -17.11
N LEU A 104 -0.15 -2.97 -15.80
CA LEU A 104 -0.96 -1.93 -15.20
C LEU A 104 -0.10 -0.74 -14.79
N VAL A 105 -0.66 0.47 -14.94
CA VAL A 105 -0.08 1.70 -14.40
C VAL A 105 -0.25 1.69 -12.88
N LYS A 106 0.85 1.83 -12.15
CA LYS A 106 0.85 1.77 -10.69
C LYS A 106 0.95 3.15 -10.07
N SER A 107 0.61 3.25 -8.79
CA SER A 107 0.92 4.40 -7.95
C SER A 107 1.90 3.98 -6.86
N MET A 108 2.83 4.87 -6.52
CA MET A 108 3.71 4.77 -5.37
C MET A 108 3.23 5.71 -4.28
N THR A 109 3.23 5.24 -3.04
CA THR A 109 3.09 6.11 -1.87
C THR A 109 4.27 5.95 -0.95
N VAL A 110 4.72 7.04 -0.35
CA VAL A 110 5.79 7.04 0.64
C VAL A 110 5.37 7.94 1.79
N LEU A 111 5.15 7.36 2.96
CA LEU A 111 5.01 8.08 4.23
C LEU A 111 6.39 8.19 4.86
N TYR A 112 6.82 9.41 5.15
CA TYR A 112 8.16 9.68 5.68
C TYR A 112 8.15 10.89 6.61
N ARG A 113 9.26 11.11 7.29
CA ARG A 113 9.59 12.35 8.00
C ARG A 113 11.09 12.57 7.99
N TYR A 114 11.52 13.76 8.38
CA TYR A 114 12.91 14.00 8.73
C TYR A 114 13.10 13.90 10.25
N GLU A 115 14.27 13.48 10.70
CA GLU A 115 14.64 13.57 12.12
C GLU A 115 14.43 15.00 12.62
N ASP A 116 14.04 15.11 13.89
CA ASP A 116 13.69 16.35 14.58
C ASP A 116 12.43 17.08 14.06
N GLU A 117 11.79 16.57 13.00
CA GLU A 117 10.47 17.03 12.56
C GLU A 117 9.35 16.20 13.19
N ALA A 118 8.37 16.88 13.79
CA ALA A 118 7.17 16.24 14.32
C ALA A 118 6.18 15.83 13.21
N GLU A 119 6.27 16.47 12.05
CA GLU A 119 5.30 16.34 10.97
C GLU A 119 5.61 15.12 10.09
N LEU A 120 4.57 14.33 9.80
CA LEU A 120 4.65 13.28 8.80
C LEU A 120 4.37 13.89 7.42
N ARG A 121 5.02 13.36 6.39
CA ARG A 121 4.83 13.76 5.00
C ARG A 121 4.45 12.54 4.17
N LEU A 122 3.48 12.72 3.28
CA LEU A 122 3.02 11.72 2.34
C LEU A 122 3.35 12.18 0.93
N LEU A 123 4.14 11.37 0.23
CA LEU A 123 4.24 11.41 -1.22
C LEU A 123 3.22 10.42 -1.80
N ASN A 124 2.44 10.86 -2.79
CA ASN A 124 1.66 9.99 -3.66
C ASN A 124 1.96 10.35 -5.12
N VAL A 125 2.38 9.38 -5.93
CA VAL A 125 2.84 9.62 -7.29
C VAL A 125 2.46 8.48 -8.24
N SER A 126 2.06 8.82 -9.46
CA SER A 126 1.83 7.86 -10.56
C SER A 126 3.16 7.34 -11.14
N GLU A 127 3.20 6.09 -11.58
CA GLU A 127 4.30 5.50 -12.34
C GLU A 127 4.58 6.25 -13.66
N ASP A 128 3.60 6.97 -14.21
CA ASP A 128 3.76 7.81 -15.41
C ASP A 128 4.59 9.08 -15.16
N ALA A 129 4.88 9.41 -13.90
CA ALA A 129 5.82 10.49 -13.61
C ALA A 129 7.23 10.10 -14.09
N LEU A 130 8.09 11.08 -14.38
CA LEU A 130 9.48 10.78 -14.76
C LEU A 130 10.32 10.47 -13.52
N ALA A 131 10.58 11.50 -12.70
CA ALA A 131 11.34 11.37 -11.48
C ALA A 131 10.82 12.32 -10.40
N VAL A 132 10.88 11.87 -9.15
CA VAL A 132 10.52 12.66 -7.97
C VAL A 132 11.67 12.64 -6.98
N ARG A 133 12.01 13.81 -6.45
CA ARG A 133 12.99 13.95 -5.38
C ARG A 133 12.30 14.31 -4.08
N VAL A 134 12.65 13.60 -3.03
CA VAL A 134 12.35 13.96 -1.64
C VAL A 134 13.62 14.54 -1.02
N SER A 135 13.54 15.76 -0.50
CA SER A 135 14.56 16.34 0.39
C SER A 135 13.88 17.08 1.55
N ALA A 136 14.66 17.53 2.55
CA ALA A 136 14.13 18.28 3.69
C ALA A 136 13.54 19.65 3.30
N THR A 137 14.00 20.23 2.18
CA THR A 137 13.64 21.59 1.74
C THR A 137 12.91 21.63 0.40
N ALA A 138 12.99 20.57 -0.41
CA ALA A 138 12.33 20.46 -1.69
C ALA A 138 11.30 19.32 -1.64
N HIS A 139 10.04 19.73 -1.75
CA HIS A 139 8.87 18.86 -1.92
C HIS A 139 8.16 19.20 -3.23
N GLU A 140 8.94 19.54 -4.25
CA GLU A 140 8.43 20.05 -5.51
C GLU A 140 8.73 19.03 -6.61
N SER A 141 7.68 18.62 -7.31
CA SER A 141 7.83 18.15 -8.69
C SER A 141 8.21 19.36 -9.55
N PRO A 142 9.07 19.21 -10.57
CA PRO A 142 9.19 20.24 -11.59
C PRO A 142 7.78 20.56 -12.13
N PRO A 143 7.41 21.84 -12.29
CA PRO A 143 6.03 22.26 -12.59
C PRO A 143 5.44 21.66 -13.89
N GLU A 144 6.29 21.12 -14.76
CA GLU A 144 5.93 20.38 -15.97
C GLU A 144 5.43 18.93 -15.73
N TYR A 145 5.49 18.40 -14.50
CA TYR A 145 5.14 17.00 -14.17
C TYR A 145 4.28 16.87 -12.89
N ALA A 146 3.11 17.53 -12.85
CA ALA A 146 2.20 17.61 -11.70
C ALA A 146 1.54 16.27 -11.22
N MET A 147 2.17 15.12 -11.49
CA MET A 147 1.67 13.79 -11.13
C MET A 147 2.14 13.30 -9.76
N ALA A 148 3.04 14.04 -9.09
CA ALA A 148 3.40 13.79 -7.69
C ALA A 148 2.71 14.80 -6.78
N LYS A 149 2.16 14.30 -5.67
CA LYS A 149 1.49 15.10 -4.65
C LYS A 149 2.21 14.91 -3.32
N PHE A 150 2.72 16.01 -2.79
CA PHE A 150 3.29 16.07 -1.45
C PHE A 150 2.23 16.61 -0.50
N THR A 151 2.00 15.90 0.60
CA THR A 151 1.04 16.30 1.62
C THR A 151 1.67 16.21 3.00
N THR A 152 1.76 17.33 3.71
CA THR A 152 2.06 17.32 5.14
C THR A 152 0.84 16.83 5.91
N ILE A 153 1.04 15.84 6.76
CA ILE A 153 0.03 15.27 7.64
C ILE A 153 0.06 16.06 8.96
N GLY A 154 -0.68 17.17 8.97
CA GLY A 154 -0.83 18.08 10.11
C GLY A 154 -2.02 19.04 9.89
N GLY A 155 -2.49 19.66 10.97
CA GLY A 155 -3.60 20.63 10.91
C GLY A 155 -4.88 20.04 10.28
N ALA A 156 -5.48 20.76 9.32
CA ALA A 156 -6.71 20.35 8.63
C ALA A 156 -6.55 19.10 7.74
N ALA A 157 -5.32 18.79 7.33
CA ALA A 157 -4.96 17.59 6.57
C ALA A 157 -4.35 16.50 7.48
N GLY A 158 -4.53 16.63 8.79
CA GLY A 158 -3.98 15.73 9.79
C GLY A 158 -4.56 14.32 9.74
N ALA A 159 -4.07 13.50 10.66
CA ALA A 159 -4.63 12.18 10.90
C ALA A 159 -6.07 12.29 11.43
N TRP A 160 -6.89 11.30 11.12
CA TRP A 160 -8.32 11.30 11.42
C TRP A 160 -8.65 10.33 12.56
N ARG A 161 -9.57 10.74 13.45
CA ARG A 161 -10.07 9.94 14.58
C ARG A 161 -11.58 10.07 14.71
N ASP A 162 -12.24 8.97 15.06
CA ASP A 162 -13.69 8.90 15.36
C ASP A 162 -14.00 9.42 16.77
N GLY A 163 -13.59 10.66 17.06
CA GLY A 163 -13.75 11.28 18.36
C GLY A 163 -12.77 10.81 19.46
N PRO A 164 -12.97 11.25 20.71
CA PRO A 164 -11.99 11.10 21.79
C PRO A 164 -11.82 9.66 22.28
N LYS A 165 -12.81 8.79 22.04
CA LYS A 165 -12.80 7.38 22.45
C LYS A 165 -12.29 6.44 21.34
N ALA A 166 -11.95 6.97 20.17
CA ALA A 166 -11.38 6.18 19.09
C ALA A 166 -10.10 5.50 19.56
N GLN A 167 -9.95 4.21 19.25
CA GLN A 167 -8.77 3.40 19.53
C GLN A 167 -7.80 3.38 18.35
N VAL A 168 -8.28 3.74 17.15
CA VAL A 168 -7.50 3.83 15.93
C VAL A 168 -7.46 5.27 15.42
N GLU A 169 -6.29 5.65 14.93
CA GLU A 169 -6.06 6.88 14.18
C GLU A 169 -5.66 6.53 12.75
N ILE A 170 -6.40 7.08 11.78
CA ILE A 170 -6.11 6.92 10.35
C ILE A 170 -5.17 8.05 9.93
N VAL A 171 -3.91 7.72 9.70
CA VAL A 171 -2.85 8.69 9.36
C VAL A 171 -3.04 9.21 7.93
N ALA A 172 -3.19 8.29 6.98
CA ALA A 172 -3.44 8.61 5.58
C ALA A 172 -4.11 7.46 4.85
N VAL A 173 -4.94 7.78 3.87
CA VAL A 173 -5.54 6.82 2.95
C VAL A 173 -5.31 7.32 1.53
N THR A 174 -4.88 6.44 0.64
CA THR A 174 -4.79 6.72 -0.79
C THR A 174 -5.57 5.69 -1.59
N TYR A 175 -6.07 6.12 -2.74
CA TYR A 175 -6.67 5.28 -3.75
C TYR A 175 -6.26 5.82 -5.11
N GLY A 176 -5.43 5.06 -5.82
CA GLY A 176 -4.70 5.54 -6.98
C GLY A 176 -3.89 6.81 -6.66
N PRO A 177 -3.93 7.85 -7.52
CA PRO A 177 -3.12 9.05 -7.41
C PRO A 177 -3.77 10.11 -6.49
N GLN A 178 -4.75 9.72 -5.67
CA GLN A 178 -5.50 10.60 -4.80
C GLN A 178 -5.44 10.17 -3.35
N ARG A 179 -5.30 11.15 -2.46
CA ARG A 179 -5.52 10.99 -1.02
C ARG A 179 -7.01 11.05 -0.72
N ILE A 180 -7.51 10.12 0.07
CA ILE A 180 -8.91 10.05 0.49
C ILE A 180 -9.05 10.74 1.85
N GLN A 181 -9.95 11.71 1.93
CA GLN A 181 -10.28 12.45 3.16
C GLN A 181 -11.78 12.42 3.48
N THR A 182 -12.57 11.66 2.74
CA THR A 182 -14.02 11.54 2.92
C THR A 182 -14.34 10.99 4.31
N PRO A 183 -14.96 11.75 5.22
CA PRO A 183 -15.11 11.33 6.63
C PRO A 183 -15.83 10.00 6.83
N ALA A 184 -16.87 9.73 6.03
CA ALA A 184 -17.56 8.45 6.07
C ALA A 184 -16.63 7.27 5.77
N VAL A 185 -15.76 7.39 4.76
CA VAL A 185 -14.78 6.35 4.41
C VAL A 185 -13.78 6.13 5.56
N LEU A 186 -13.24 7.22 6.12
CA LEU A 186 -12.28 7.14 7.22
C LEU A 186 -12.90 6.51 8.48
N GLN A 187 -14.17 6.80 8.75
CA GLN A 187 -14.92 6.18 9.85
C GLN A 187 -15.15 4.69 9.63
N GLU A 188 -15.56 4.29 8.41
CA GLU A 188 -15.75 2.87 8.07
C GLU A 188 -14.43 2.08 8.21
N LEU A 189 -13.30 2.67 7.83
CA LEU A 189 -11.97 2.09 8.02
C LEU A 189 -11.58 1.99 9.50
N ALA A 190 -11.77 3.05 10.28
CA ALA A 190 -11.46 3.00 11.71
C ALA A 190 -12.29 1.94 12.44
N MET A 191 -13.59 1.84 12.15
CA MET A 191 -14.44 0.78 12.69
C MET A 191 -13.92 -0.62 12.36
N PHE A 192 -13.36 -0.80 11.16
CA PHE A 192 -12.78 -2.08 10.75
C PHE A 192 -11.51 -2.43 11.53
N PHE A 193 -10.54 -1.51 11.65
CA PHE A 193 -9.32 -1.76 12.43
C PHE A 193 -9.60 -1.93 13.93
N GLU A 194 -10.70 -1.37 14.43
CA GLU A 194 -11.18 -1.58 15.81
C GLU A 194 -11.94 -2.91 15.99
N GLY A 195 -12.16 -3.69 14.93
CA GLY A 195 -12.92 -4.93 14.96
C GLY A 195 -14.44 -4.75 15.05
N ARG A 196 -14.94 -3.53 14.84
CA ARG A 196 -16.37 -3.18 14.84
C ARG A 196 -17.03 -3.40 13.47
N ARG A 197 -16.26 -3.79 12.45
CA ARG A 197 -16.73 -4.04 11.10
C ARG A 197 -16.02 -5.26 10.49
N GLY A 198 -16.77 -6.06 9.74
CA GLY A 198 -16.23 -7.19 8.97
C GLY A 198 -15.52 -6.75 7.70
N GLN A 199 -15.29 -7.67 6.77
CA GLN A 199 -14.56 -7.44 5.52
C GLN A 199 -15.06 -6.20 4.75
N ILE A 200 -14.11 -5.41 4.23
CA ILE A 200 -14.40 -4.25 3.36
C ILE A 200 -13.90 -4.57 1.96
N ARG A 201 -14.75 -4.40 0.95
CA ARG A 201 -14.33 -4.48 -0.45
C ARG A 201 -13.88 -3.11 -0.95
N MET A 202 -12.65 -3.03 -1.44
CA MET A 202 -12.00 -1.78 -1.82
C MET A 202 -12.34 -1.40 -3.27
N THR A 203 -13.43 -0.66 -3.43
CA THR A 203 -14.02 -0.29 -4.73
C THR A 203 -14.23 1.21 -4.84
N ASN A 204 -14.44 1.72 -6.05
CA ASN A 204 -14.89 3.08 -6.31
C ASN A 204 -16.11 3.47 -5.45
N SER A 205 -17.05 2.53 -5.29
CA SER A 205 -18.24 2.73 -4.46
C SER A 205 -17.89 2.93 -2.99
N PHE A 206 -16.98 2.11 -2.44
CA PHE A 206 -16.52 2.27 -1.06
C PHE A 206 -15.82 3.62 -0.85
N PHE A 207 -14.87 3.97 -1.71
CA PHE A 207 -14.12 5.22 -1.61
C PHE A 207 -14.94 6.48 -1.96
N ARG A 208 -16.16 6.29 -2.49
CA ARG A 208 -17.07 7.36 -2.94
C ARG A 208 -16.50 8.22 -4.07
N THR A 209 -15.53 7.69 -4.82
CA THR A 209 -14.85 8.39 -5.92
C THR A 209 -14.15 7.38 -6.83
N ASP A 210 -14.00 7.74 -8.11
CA ASP A 210 -13.07 7.10 -9.04
C ASP A 210 -11.98 8.10 -9.41
N PRO A 211 -10.83 8.10 -8.70
CA PRO A 211 -9.80 9.10 -8.87
C PRO A 211 -8.91 8.83 -10.10
N TRP A 212 -9.09 7.70 -10.77
CA TRP A 212 -8.28 7.30 -11.92
C TRP A 212 -9.11 6.45 -12.88
N VAL A 213 -9.98 7.14 -13.62
CA VAL A 213 -10.88 6.54 -14.61
C VAL A 213 -10.07 5.72 -15.61
N ASP A 214 -10.63 4.56 -16.00
CA ASP A 214 -10.02 3.58 -16.92
C ASP A 214 -8.74 2.89 -16.41
N HIS A 215 -8.33 3.15 -15.17
CA HIS A 215 -7.20 2.48 -14.54
C HIS A 215 -7.63 1.68 -13.31
N LYS A 216 -7.05 0.48 -13.18
CA LYS A 216 -7.16 -0.30 -11.96
C LYS A 216 -6.28 0.33 -10.89
N LYS A 217 -6.87 0.71 -9.76
CA LYS A 217 -6.19 1.48 -8.71
C LYS A 217 -5.59 0.58 -7.66
N SER A 218 -4.49 1.00 -7.05
CA SER A 218 -4.05 0.46 -5.76
C SER A 218 -4.59 1.34 -4.64
N TRP A 219 -4.78 0.77 -3.45
CA TRP A 219 -5.15 1.50 -2.25
C TRP A 219 -4.10 1.27 -1.16
N THR A 220 -3.90 2.28 -0.32
CA THR A 220 -2.99 2.19 0.84
C THR A 220 -3.62 2.88 2.02
N ILE A 221 -3.52 2.27 3.20
CA ILE A 221 -3.98 2.83 4.46
C ILE A 221 -2.82 2.80 5.44
N TYR A 222 -2.46 3.97 5.92
CA TYR A 222 -1.56 4.18 7.04
C TYR A 222 -2.40 4.46 8.28
N PHE A 223 -2.23 3.68 9.33
CA PHE A 223 -2.97 3.84 10.57
C PHE A 223 -2.11 3.50 11.78
N ARG A 224 -2.53 3.90 12.98
CA ARG A 224 -1.93 3.46 14.23
C ARG A 224 -3.00 3.31 15.31
N PHE A 225 -2.73 2.46 16.29
CA PHE A 225 -3.50 2.46 17.52
C PHE A 225 -3.10 3.67 18.37
N VAL A 226 -4.06 4.28 19.06
CA VAL A 226 -3.86 5.57 19.75
C VAL A 226 -2.77 5.52 20.82
N ASP A 227 -2.56 4.37 21.45
CA ASP A 227 -1.51 4.17 22.45
C ASP A 227 -0.18 3.68 21.84
N SER A 228 -0.14 3.47 20.53
CA SER A 228 1.04 3.01 19.80
C SER A 228 1.72 4.17 19.08
N LYS A 229 3.06 4.17 19.13
CA LYS A 229 3.87 5.07 18.29
C LYS A 229 4.04 4.53 16.87
N HIS A 230 3.70 3.26 16.64
CA HIS A 230 3.99 2.55 15.41
C HIS A 230 2.88 2.76 14.40
N ILE A 231 3.25 3.20 13.21
CA ILE A 231 2.32 3.33 12.08
C ILE A 231 2.40 2.04 11.28
N GLN A 232 1.24 1.44 11.09
CA GLN A 232 1.05 0.25 10.27
C GLN A 232 0.59 0.67 8.87
N CYS A 233 0.96 -0.14 7.88
CA CYS A 233 0.60 0.06 6.50
C CYS A 233 -0.06 -1.21 5.96
N VAL A 234 -1.27 -1.05 5.42
CA VAL A 234 -1.96 -2.10 4.66
C VAL A 234 -2.28 -1.57 3.27
N THR A 235 -2.14 -2.42 2.27
CA THR A 235 -2.29 -2.04 0.86
C THR A 235 -2.82 -3.20 0.04
N GLY A 236 -3.35 -2.88 -1.14
CA GLY A 236 -3.81 -3.88 -2.08
C GLY A 236 -4.30 -3.23 -3.37
N MET A 237 -4.91 -4.05 -4.22
CA MET A 237 -5.50 -3.61 -5.47
C MET A 237 -7.01 -3.42 -5.33
N GLU A 238 -7.56 -2.55 -6.18
CA GLU A 238 -9.00 -2.39 -6.40
C GLU A 238 -9.70 -3.74 -6.63
N ASP A 239 -10.92 -3.82 -6.12
CA ASP A 239 -11.78 -5.01 -6.01
C ASP A 239 -11.29 -6.08 -5.02
N GLY A 240 -10.07 -5.93 -4.51
CA GLY A 240 -9.54 -6.69 -3.39
C GLY A 240 -10.31 -6.41 -2.11
N ALA A 241 -10.30 -7.41 -1.22
CA ALA A 241 -10.79 -7.23 0.13
C ALA A 241 -9.69 -6.67 1.01
N LEU A 242 -10.08 -5.77 1.91
CA LEU A 242 -9.30 -5.51 3.10
C LEU A 242 -9.55 -6.67 4.06
N GLU A 243 -8.57 -7.56 4.10
CA GLU A 243 -8.52 -8.71 5.00
C GLU A 243 -7.69 -8.36 6.22
N VAL A 244 -7.71 -9.20 7.26
CA VAL A 244 -7.03 -8.95 8.54
C VAL A 244 -5.66 -9.62 8.57
N PRO A 245 -4.55 -8.91 8.24
CA PRO A 245 -3.21 -9.39 8.57
C PRO A 245 -2.50 -8.51 9.61
N TRP A 246 -3.17 -7.55 10.27
CA TRP A 246 -2.51 -6.66 11.23
C TRP A 246 -2.62 -7.13 12.68
N THR A 247 -1.56 -6.93 13.43
CA THR A 247 -1.42 -7.28 14.85
C THR A 247 -1.51 -6.03 15.73
N ARG A 248 -2.15 -6.17 16.89
CA ARG A 248 -2.09 -5.17 17.96
C ARG A 248 -0.75 -5.39 18.68
N TYR A 249 0.29 -4.67 18.25
CA TYR A 249 1.54 -4.55 19.02
C TYR A 249 1.36 -3.54 20.14
#